data_AF-A0AAW9DK01-F1
#
_entry.id   AF-A0AAW9DK01-F1
#
_cell.length_a   1.000
_cell.length_b   1.000
_cell.length_c   1.000
_cell.angle_alpha   90.00
_cell.angle_beta   90.00
_cell.angle_gamma   90.00
#
_symmetry.space_group_name_H-M   'P 1'
#
loop_
_entity.id
_entity.type
_entity.pdbx_description
1 polymer ?
#
loop_
_entity_poly.entity_id
_entity_poly.type
_entity_poly.pdbx_seq_one_letter_code
_entity_poly.pdbx_strand_id
1 'polypeptide(L)' 'MSRTFIYARVSTFGQTAANLVAETKTAGFAIQPSRVVTDTISGSVAAMQRPAFRRLVD' A
#
# COMPACT_ATOMS: atom_id res chain seq x y z
N MET A 1 6.38 17.76 11.19
CA MET A 1 6.87 16.46 10.69
C MET A 1 5.79 15.80 9.87
N SER A 2 6.02 15.57 8.57
CA SER A 2 5.12 14.80 7.71
C SER A 2 5.22 13.30 8.03
N ARG A 3 4.10 12.57 7.93
CA ARG A 3 4.07 11.11 8.08
C ARG A 3 3.98 10.49 6.69
N THR A 4 4.98 9.70 6.32
CA THR A 4 4.96 8.94 5.05
C THR A 4 4.26 7.61 5.24
N PHE A 5 3.34 7.29 4.33
CA PHE A 5 2.61 6.04 4.24
C PHE A 5 2.80 5.43 2.86
N ILE A 6 2.67 4.11 2.78
CA ILE A 6 2.60 3.40 1.49
C ILE A 6 1.31 2.59 1.45
N TYR A 7 0.62 2.71 0.33
CA TYR A 7 -0.50 1.85 -0.02
C TYR A 7 -0.10 1.00 -1.22
N ALA A 8 -0.07 -0.33 -1.05
CA ALA A 8 0.29 -1.29 -2.09
C ALA A 8 -0.92 -2.17 -2.44
N ARG A 9 -1.29 -2.20 -3.73
CA ARG A 9 -2.41 -3.00 -4.23
C ARG A 9 -1.93 -4.09 -5.18
N VAL A 10 -2.46 -5.29 -5.03
CA VAL A 10 -2.24 -6.41 -5.96
C VAL A 10 -3.58 -6.98 -6.45
N SER A 11 -3.63 -7.46 -7.69
CA SER A 11 -4.86 -8.03 -8.26
C SER A 11 -5.00 -9.53 -8.00
N THR A 12 -3.89 -10.22 -7.73
CA THR A 12 -3.84 -11.69 -7.72
C THR A 12 -3.27 -12.19 -6.39
N PHE A 13 -3.92 -13.18 -5.79
CA PHE A 13 -3.39 -13.91 -4.64
C PHE A 13 -2.08 -14.60 -5.04
N GLY A 14 -0.97 -14.16 -4.44
CA GLY A 14 0.39 -14.64 -4.77
C GLY A 14 1.36 -13.51 -5.14
N GLN A 15 0.86 -12.35 -5.55
CA GLN A 15 1.68 -11.13 -5.63
C GLN A 15 1.83 -10.57 -4.22
N THR A 16 3.05 -10.45 -3.72
CA THR A 16 3.30 -9.86 -2.41
C THR A 16 3.58 -8.36 -2.55
N ALA A 17 2.92 -7.55 -1.72
CA ALA A 17 3.27 -6.13 -1.56
C ALA A 17 4.70 -5.93 -1.02
N ALA A 18 5.38 -7.00 -0.63
CA ALA A 18 6.76 -7.00 -0.15
C ALA A 18 7.73 -6.35 -1.14
N ASN A 19 7.57 -6.62 -2.45
CA ASN A 19 8.43 -6.03 -3.48
C ASN A 19 8.24 -4.51 -3.55
N LEU A 20 6.99 -4.02 -3.53
CA LEU A 20 6.71 -2.58 -3.51
C LEU A 20 7.28 -1.90 -2.26
N VAL A 21 7.20 -2.54 -1.10
CA VAL A 21 7.78 -2.01 0.14
C VAL A 21 9.30 -1.95 0.04
N ALA A 22 9.94 -2.98 -0.52
CA ALA A 22 11.39 -3.00 -0.73
C ALA A 22 11.84 -1.92 -1.72
N GLU A 23 11.17 -1.80 -2.86
CA GLU A 23 11.44 -0.76 -3.87
C GLU A 23 11.29 0.65 -3.30
N THR A 24 10.25 0.88 -2.50
CA THR A 24 10.01 2.20 -1.89
C THR A 24 11.08 2.54 -0.85
N LYS A 25 11.61 1.55 -0.11
CA LYS A 25 12.78 1.74 0.76
C LYS A 25 14.03 2.07 -0.03
N THR A 26 14.29 1.34 -1.13
CA THR A 26 15.42 1.59 -2.03
C THR A 26 15.35 2.97 -2.68
N ALA A 27 14.15 3.47 -2.97
CA ALA A 27 13.92 4.82 -3.46
C ALA A 27 14.17 5.93 -2.42
N GLY A 28 14.56 5.57 -1.18
CA GLY A 28 14.93 6.52 -0.13
C GLY A 28 13.79 6.97 0.77
N PHE A 29 12.61 6.35 0.69
CA PHE A 29 11.51 6.69 1.58
C PHE A 29 11.61 5.93 2.92
N ALA A 30 11.64 6.68 4.02
CA ALA A 30 11.58 6.14 5.37
C ALA A 30 10.14 5.78 5.77
N ILE A 31 9.73 4.53 5.52
CA ILE A 31 8.40 4.02 5.87
C ILE A 31 8.50 3.03 7.02
N GLN A 32 7.75 3.30 8.09
CA GLN A 32 7.61 2.37 9.20
C GLN A 32 6.71 1.17 8.80
N PRO A 33 6.99 -0.05 9.28
CA PRO A 33 6.15 -1.22 8.99
C PRO A 33 4.67 -1.02 9.34
N SER A 34 4.38 -0.27 10.41
CA SER A 34 3.02 0.08 10.84
C SER A 34 2.28 1.02 9.87
N ARG A 35 2.97 1.57 8.87
CA ARG A 35 2.45 2.51 7.86
C ARG A 35 2.38 1.89 6.46
N VAL A 36 2.50 0.56 6.40
CA VAL A 36 2.33 -0.23 5.18
C VAL A 36 0.90 -0.73 5.15
N VAL A 37 0.15 -0.28 4.15
CA VAL A 37 -1.24 -0.68 3.92
C VAL A 37 -1.29 -1.48 2.63
N THR A 38 -1.94 -2.64 2.66
CA THR A 38 -1.99 -3.55 1.51
C THR A 38 -3.39 -4.03 1.22
N ASP A 39 -3.77 -4.05 -0.06
CA ASP A 39 -5.06 -4.59 -0.52
C ASP A 39 -4.84 -5.61 -1.65
N THR A 40 -5.51 -6.76 -1.55
CA THR A 40 -5.64 -7.74 -2.64
C THR A 40 -7.02 -7.60 -3.25
N ILE A 41 -7.16 -6.73 -4.25
CA ILE A 41 -8.44 -6.35 -4.85
C ILE A 41 -8.20 -5.92 -6.28
N SER A 42 -9.16 -6.12 -7.20
CA SER A 42 -9.02 -5.70 -8.60
C SER A 42 -8.68 -4.21 -8.77
N GLY A 43 -7.88 -3.90 -9.79
CA GLY A 43 -7.50 -2.52 -10.14
C GLY A 43 -8.67 -1.70 -10.68
N SER A 44 -9.73 -2.36 -11.17
CA SER A 44 -10.96 -1.73 -11.64
C SER A 44 -11.84 -1.20 -10.50
N VAL A 45 -11.60 -1.60 -9.25
CA VAL A 45 -12.35 -1.09 -8.09
C VAL A 45 -11.87 0.32 -7.77
N ALA A 46 -12.78 1.27 -7.60
CA ALA A 46 -12.45 2.66 -7.28
C ALA A 46 -11.70 2.76 -5.94
N ALA A 47 -10.76 3.70 -5.82
CA ALA A 47 -9.86 3.77 -4.66
C ALA A 47 -10.60 3.82 -3.31
N MET A 48 -11.67 4.62 -3.21
CA MET A 48 -12.48 4.75 -1.99
C MET A 48 -13.35 3.53 -1.65
N GLN A 49 -13.49 2.60 -2.60
CA GLN A 49 -14.16 1.31 -2.39
C GLN A 49 -13.18 0.21 -1.96
N ARG A 50 -11.88 0.51 -1.91
CA ARG A 50 -10.85 -0.43 -1.44
C ARG A 50 -10.72 -0.29 0.08
N PRO A 51 -11.00 -1.35 0.85
CA PRO A 51 -11.14 -1.23 2.30
C PRO A 51 -9.91 -0.67 3.01
N ALA A 52 -8.70 -1.12 2.64
CA ALA A 52 -7.49 -0.66 3.30
C ALA A 52 -7.11 0.76 2.86
N PHE A 53 -7.32 1.11 1.58
CA PHE A 53 -7.15 2.49 1.12
C PHE A 53 -8.10 3.46 1.84
N ARG A 54 -9.38 3.10 1.97
CA ARG A 54 -10.37 3.96 2.66
C ARG A 54 -9.95 4.25 4.10
N ARG A 55 -9.52 3.21 4.83
CA ARG A 55 -9.00 3.34 6.21
C ARG A 55 -7.72 4.18 6.33
N LEU A 56 -6.93 4.28 5.27
CA LEU A 56 -5.74 5.13 5.24
C LEU A 56 -6.09 6.62 5.06
N VAL A 57 -7.21 6.89 4.39
CA VAL A 57 -7.71 8.26 4.14
C VAL A 57 -8.51 8.79 5.33
N ASP A 58 -9.19 7.91 6.06
CA ASP A 58 -9.94 8.23 7.28
C ASP A 58 -9.02 8.72 8.42
#